data_AF-A0A329S473-F1
#
_entry.id   AF-A0A329S473-F1
#
_cell.length_a   1.000
_cell.length_b   1.000
_cell.length_c   1.000
_cell.angle_alpha   90.00
_cell.angle_beta   90.00
_cell.angle_gamma   90.00
#
_symmetry.space_group_name_H-M   'P 1'
#
loop_
_entity.id
_entity.type
_entity.pdbx_description
1 polymer ?
#
loop_
_entity_poly.entity_id
_entity_poly.type
_entity_poly.pdbx_seq_one_letter_code
_entity_poly.pdbx_strand_id
1 'polypeptide(L)'
;MKRRGDIVPFDYGVRQHKRLKEANYPHKIRALPHVIERIDLLSMSVEDAAVEAAATNQIVWLQRLLPLVAFQVKDQVGCDTTDIAAARGHCEAIKLIYRCWVQPAGSTFANAFSIPKPCYNFDILEALELAVKNENDKIARVICDKSGYPGEILRWAAKHDNLEVLRVVYRFEDDYMEDLYRAMIIAIERGFLEIVKFLTMECGEGLLEYAAGEFGFSCPLVTAIAHGKWEVIEYLDTQGMYLDESFVPVFYAAAAHGPLDLVKNFYDKRRFRRYSTRKSVCIRGWKEPVGNYDVPSD
;
A
#
# COMPACT_ATOMS: atom_id res chain seq x y z
N MET A 1 25.35 -17.21 2.36
CA MET A 1 24.10 -16.52 2.75
C MET A 1 24.12 -15.13 2.13
N LYS A 2 23.37 -14.91 1.04
CA LYS A 2 23.16 -13.56 0.48
C LYS A 2 22.13 -12.83 1.34
N ARG A 3 22.42 -11.61 1.77
CA ARG A 3 21.42 -10.76 2.43
C ARG A 3 20.39 -10.33 1.38
N ARG A 4 19.10 -10.62 1.64
CA ARG A 4 17.98 -10.06 0.88
C ARG A 4 18.00 -8.54 1.15
N GLY A 5 18.30 -7.75 0.12
CA GLY A 5 18.45 -6.29 0.23
C GLY A 5 19.77 -5.73 -0.32
N ASP A 6 20.79 -6.57 -0.56
CA ASP A 6 21.94 -6.15 -1.36
C ASP A 6 21.53 -6.15 -2.84
N ILE A 7 21.10 -5.00 -3.34
CA ILE A 7 21.04 -4.73 -4.78
C ILE A 7 22.49 -4.80 -5.26
N VAL A 8 22.94 -6.00 -5.62
CA VAL A 8 24.11 -6.14 -6.48
C VAL A 8 23.76 -5.32 -7.72
N PRO A 9 24.55 -4.30 -8.10
CA PRO A 9 24.33 -3.61 -9.36
C PRO A 9 24.14 -4.70 -10.41
N PHE A 10 22.98 -4.74 -11.05
CA PHE A 10 22.72 -5.70 -12.12
C PHE A 10 23.47 -5.20 -13.35
N ASP A 11 24.79 -5.17 -13.22
CA ASP A 11 25.72 -4.73 -14.22
C ASP A 11 25.75 -5.82 -15.29
N TYR A 12 24.91 -5.59 -16.29
CA TYR A 12 24.63 -6.51 -17.39
C TYR A 12 25.92 -6.90 -18.14
N GLY A 13 26.91 -6.00 -18.20
CA GLY A 13 28.23 -6.29 -18.78
C GLY A 13 29.00 -7.40 -18.06
N VAL A 14 28.68 -7.68 -16.79
CA VAL A 14 29.37 -8.69 -15.97
C VAL A 14 28.68 -10.07 -16.04
N ARG A 15 27.41 -10.13 -16.47
CA ARG A 15 26.65 -11.39 -16.65
C ARG A 15 26.75 -11.96 -18.06
N GLN A 16 26.91 -11.11 -19.09
CA GLN A 16 27.12 -11.61 -20.45
C GLN A 16 28.25 -12.63 -20.46
N HIS A 17 27.97 -13.78 -21.08
CA HIS A 17 28.92 -14.87 -21.27
C HIS A 17 29.28 -15.70 -20.02
N LYS A 18 28.66 -15.51 -18.85
CA LYS A 18 28.92 -16.43 -17.72
C LYS A 18 28.63 -17.89 -18.08
N ARG A 19 27.57 -18.14 -18.87
CA ARG A 19 27.21 -19.46 -19.41
C ARG A 19 28.25 -19.99 -20.40
N LEU A 20 28.90 -19.07 -21.12
CA LEU A 20 29.87 -19.35 -22.16
C LEU A 20 31.33 -19.35 -21.65
N LYS A 21 31.56 -19.10 -20.34
CA LYS A 21 32.92 -18.99 -19.76
C LYS A 21 33.74 -20.27 -19.90
N GLU A 22 33.09 -21.42 -19.79
CA GLU A 22 33.73 -22.74 -19.91
C GLU A 22 33.67 -23.29 -21.34
N ALA A 23 32.95 -22.62 -22.25
CA ALA A 23 32.78 -23.04 -23.63
C ALA A 23 33.99 -22.64 -24.50
N ASN A 24 34.61 -23.64 -25.13
CA ASN A 24 35.85 -23.44 -25.89
C ASN A 24 35.56 -23.15 -27.37
N TYR A 25 35.22 -21.88 -27.66
CA TYR A 25 35.01 -21.42 -29.03
C TYR A 25 36.33 -21.13 -29.76
N PRO A 26 36.44 -21.43 -31.07
CA PRO A 26 37.56 -21.01 -31.90
C PRO A 26 37.80 -19.49 -31.81
N HIS A 27 39.07 -19.05 -31.85
CA HIS A 27 39.45 -17.64 -31.72
C HIS A 27 38.69 -16.70 -32.66
N LYS A 28 38.40 -17.14 -33.89
CA LYS A 28 37.65 -16.35 -34.88
C LYS A 28 36.21 -16.06 -34.43
N ILE A 29 35.56 -16.97 -33.71
CA ILE A 29 34.20 -16.80 -33.20
C ILE A 29 34.22 -15.96 -31.92
N ARG A 30 35.19 -16.21 -31.02
CA ARG A 30 35.37 -15.42 -29.79
C ARG A 30 35.67 -13.94 -30.07
N ALA A 31 36.31 -13.65 -31.20
CA ALA A 31 36.61 -12.28 -31.64
C ALA A 31 35.39 -11.50 -32.19
N LEU A 32 34.21 -12.12 -32.28
CA LEU A 32 32.98 -11.50 -32.80
C LEU A 32 31.95 -11.33 -31.68
N PRO A 33 31.90 -10.16 -30.99
CA PRO A 33 31.04 -9.95 -29.82
C PRO A 33 29.56 -10.22 -30.10
N HIS A 34 29.05 -9.75 -31.24
CA HIS A 34 27.66 -9.95 -31.66
C HIS A 34 27.31 -11.43 -31.91
N VAL A 35 28.27 -12.27 -32.31
CA VAL A 35 28.05 -13.72 -32.50
C VAL A 35 27.98 -14.41 -31.14
N ILE A 36 28.91 -14.09 -30.26
CA ILE A 36 28.94 -14.64 -28.90
C ILE A 36 27.66 -14.22 -28.14
N GLU A 37 27.21 -12.98 -28.28
CA GLU A 37 25.96 -12.48 -27.69
C GLU A 37 24.74 -13.26 -28.19
N ARG A 38 24.65 -13.54 -29.50
CA ARG A 38 23.57 -14.39 -30.05
C ARG A 38 23.63 -15.83 -29.55
N ILE A 39 24.83 -16.40 -29.40
CA ILE A 39 25.00 -17.75 -28.86
C ILE A 39 24.55 -17.79 -27.40
N ASP A 40 24.92 -16.78 -26.60
CA ASP A 40 24.49 -16.65 -25.19
C ASP A 40 22.96 -16.56 -25.11
N LEU A 41 22.35 -15.71 -25.96
CA LEU A 41 20.90 -15.52 -26.05
C LEU A 41 20.16 -16.81 -26.44
N LEU A 42 20.69 -17.57 -27.40
CA LEU A 42 20.11 -18.87 -27.81
C LEU A 42 20.33 -19.99 -26.77
N SER A 43 21.27 -19.81 -25.85
CA SER A 43 21.59 -20.78 -24.79
C SER A 43 20.86 -20.48 -23.48
N MET A 44 19.98 -19.47 -23.45
CA MET A 44 19.19 -19.14 -22.26
C MET A 44 18.15 -20.23 -21.96
N SER A 45 17.93 -20.50 -20.67
CA SER A 45 16.73 -21.24 -20.27
C SER A 45 15.48 -20.38 -20.54
N VAL A 46 14.30 -20.99 -20.54
CA VAL A 46 13.04 -20.27 -20.76
C VAL A 46 12.84 -19.17 -19.70
N GLU A 47 13.23 -19.47 -18.46
CA GLU A 47 13.14 -18.57 -17.31
C GLU A 47 14.04 -17.34 -17.49
N ASP A 48 15.31 -17.57 -17.83
CA ASP A 48 16.29 -16.50 -18.04
C ASP A 48 15.94 -15.64 -19.27
N ALA A 49 15.44 -16.29 -20.32
CA ALA A 49 14.95 -15.61 -21.51
C ALA A 49 13.74 -14.73 -21.17
N ALA A 50 12.85 -15.16 -20.26
CA ALA A 50 11.71 -14.37 -19.83
C ALA A 50 12.16 -13.11 -19.06
N VAL A 51 13.13 -13.27 -18.14
CA VAL A 51 13.73 -12.14 -17.41
C VAL A 51 14.38 -11.14 -18.38
N GLU A 52 15.10 -11.63 -19.39
CA GLU A 52 15.73 -10.78 -20.40
C GLU A 52 14.72 -10.06 -21.30
N ALA A 53 13.66 -10.76 -21.70
CA ALA A 53 12.58 -10.18 -22.48
C ALA A 53 11.88 -9.05 -21.72
N ALA A 54 11.66 -9.23 -20.41
CA ALA A 54 11.14 -8.18 -19.53
C ALA A 54 12.12 -7.02 -19.38
N ALA A 55 13.41 -7.31 -19.21
CA ALA A 55 14.47 -6.31 -19.07
C ALA A 55 14.69 -5.48 -20.34
N THR A 56 14.39 -6.01 -21.52
CA THR A 56 14.55 -5.31 -22.81
C THR A 56 13.23 -4.79 -23.38
N ASN A 57 12.12 -4.93 -22.63
CA ASN A 57 10.77 -4.56 -23.04
C ASN A 57 10.30 -5.23 -24.35
N GLN A 58 10.79 -6.45 -24.64
CA GLN A 58 10.41 -7.22 -25.82
C GLN A 58 9.09 -7.98 -25.59
N ILE A 59 7.98 -7.26 -25.68
CA ILE A 59 6.63 -7.76 -25.29
C ILE A 59 6.22 -9.04 -26.02
N VAL A 60 6.45 -9.12 -27.33
CA VAL A 60 6.08 -10.30 -28.14
C VAL A 60 6.90 -11.53 -27.74
N TRP A 61 8.17 -11.32 -27.39
CA TRP A 61 9.05 -12.39 -26.92
C TRP A 61 8.62 -12.85 -25.53
N LEU A 62 8.39 -11.91 -24.61
CA LEU A 62 7.90 -12.16 -23.27
C LEU A 62 6.56 -12.92 -23.27
N GLN A 63 5.62 -12.51 -24.13
CA GLN A 63 4.31 -13.16 -24.27
C GLN A 63 4.40 -14.64 -24.67
N ARG A 64 5.40 -15.00 -25.48
CA ARG A 64 5.63 -16.38 -25.90
C ARG A 64 6.31 -17.21 -24.81
N LEU A 65 7.14 -16.58 -23.99
CA LEU A 65 7.93 -17.26 -22.96
C LEU A 65 7.15 -17.50 -21.67
N LEU A 66 6.36 -16.53 -21.21
CA LEU A 66 5.65 -16.64 -19.92
C LEU A 66 4.77 -17.91 -19.77
N PRO A 67 4.06 -18.40 -20.81
CA PRO A 67 3.30 -19.65 -20.72
C PRO A 67 4.17 -20.91 -20.64
N LEU A 68 5.43 -20.83 -21.07
CA LEU A 68 6.37 -21.95 -21.11
C LEU A 68 7.19 -22.11 -19.82
N VAL A 69 7.14 -21.13 -18.92
CA VAL A 69 7.83 -21.17 -17.63
C VAL A 69 7.29 -22.32 -16.79
N ALA A 70 8.19 -23.15 -16.26
CA ALA A 70 7.82 -24.30 -15.46
C ALA A 70 7.09 -23.87 -14.17
N PHE A 71 6.05 -24.61 -13.79
CA PHE A 71 5.19 -24.29 -12.64
C PHE A 71 5.98 -24.12 -11.32
N GLN A 72 7.04 -24.91 -11.12
CA GLN A 72 7.84 -24.89 -9.89
C GLN A 72 8.64 -23.59 -9.68
N VAL A 73 8.99 -22.89 -10.76
CA VAL A 73 9.82 -21.68 -10.74
C VAL A 73 9.04 -20.44 -11.18
N LYS A 74 7.76 -20.61 -11.49
CA LYS A 74 6.88 -19.57 -12.02
C LYS A 74 6.82 -18.34 -11.10
N ASP A 75 6.85 -18.56 -9.79
CA ASP A 75 6.82 -17.52 -8.76
C ASP A 75 8.12 -16.71 -8.72
N GLN A 76 9.26 -17.38 -8.88
CA GLN A 76 10.56 -16.71 -8.87
C GLN A 76 10.76 -15.89 -10.14
N VAL A 77 10.44 -16.47 -11.30
CA VAL A 77 10.46 -15.76 -12.59
C VAL A 77 9.44 -14.61 -12.58
N GLY A 78 8.31 -14.87 -11.92
CA GLY A 78 7.42 -13.92 -11.25
C GLY A 78 8.05 -12.59 -10.87
N CYS A 79 8.66 -12.64 -9.71
CA CYS A 79 9.33 -11.51 -9.09
C CYS A 79 10.45 -10.98 -9.99
N ASP A 80 11.35 -11.85 -10.49
CA ASP A 80 12.54 -11.42 -11.23
C ASP A 80 12.21 -10.58 -12.48
N THR A 81 11.21 -11.00 -13.26
CA THR A 81 10.78 -10.24 -14.46
C THR A 81 10.07 -8.93 -14.10
N THR A 82 9.34 -8.89 -12.98
CA THR A 82 8.64 -7.68 -12.54
C THR A 82 9.64 -6.67 -12.00
N ASP A 83 10.54 -7.10 -11.13
CA ASP A 83 11.55 -6.24 -10.50
C ASP A 83 12.44 -5.60 -11.55
N ILE A 84 12.90 -6.38 -12.54
CA ILE A 84 13.76 -5.86 -13.60
C ILE A 84 13.00 -4.92 -14.55
N ALA A 85 11.73 -5.20 -14.82
CA ALA A 85 10.90 -4.32 -15.64
C ALA A 85 10.56 -3.01 -14.90
N ALA A 86 10.31 -3.08 -13.59
CA ALA A 86 10.07 -1.91 -12.74
C ALA A 86 11.32 -1.03 -12.61
N ALA A 87 12.48 -1.66 -12.37
CA ALA A 87 13.77 -0.97 -12.31
C ALA A 87 14.12 -0.26 -13.62
N ARG A 88 13.75 -0.83 -14.78
CA ARG A 88 14.08 -0.27 -16.11
C ARG A 88 13.00 0.63 -16.71
N GLY A 89 11.87 0.85 -16.05
CA GLY A 89 10.86 1.74 -16.61
C GLY A 89 9.91 1.07 -17.64
N HIS A 90 9.77 -0.25 -17.65
CA HIS A 90 9.07 -1.00 -18.71
C HIS A 90 7.61 -1.33 -18.38
N CYS A 91 6.72 -0.32 -18.52
CA CYS A 91 5.30 -0.45 -18.17
C CYS A 91 4.55 -1.57 -18.92
N GLU A 92 4.81 -1.75 -20.22
CA GLU A 92 4.07 -2.75 -21.01
C GLU A 92 4.46 -4.18 -20.65
N ALA A 93 5.73 -4.41 -20.30
CA ALA A 93 6.19 -5.68 -19.76
C ALA A 93 5.45 -5.99 -18.46
N ILE A 94 5.39 -5.03 -17.53
CA ILE A 94 4.67 -5.16 -16.25
C ILE A 94 3.18 -5.49 -16.48
N LYS A 95 2.50 -4.77 -17.37
CA LYS A 95 1.08 -5.06 -17.70
C LYS A 95 0.89 -6.47 -18.23
N LEU A 96 1.77 -6.93 -19.12
CA LEU A 96 1.69 -8.26 -19.71
C LEU A 96 1.96 -9.35 -18.66
N ILE A 97 2.97 -9.11 -17.83
CA ILE A 97 3.32 -9.95 -16.69
C ILE A 97 2.12 -10.13 -15.75
N TYR A 98 1.52 -9.03 -15.29
CA TYR A 98 0.31 -9.06 -14.45
C TYR A 98 -0.84 -9.80 -15.14
N ARG A 99 -1.08 -9.57 -16.44
CA ARG A 99 -2.13 -10.29 -17.19
C ARG A 99 -1.92 -11.80 -17.22
N CYS A 100 -0.68 -12.26 -17.29
CA CYS A 100 -0.34 -13.69 -17.36
C CYS A 100 -0.43 -14.39 -16.00
N TRP A 101 -0.30 -13.66 -14.89
CA TRP A 101 -0.25 -14.25 -13.54
C TRP A 101 -1.47 -13.97 -12.66
N VAL A 102 -2.24 -12.91 -12.95
CA VAL A 102 -3.51 -12.60 -12.27
C VAL A 102 -4.70 -13.30 -12.96
N GLN A 103 -4.47 -14.25 -13.87
CA GLN A 103 -5.56 -15.06 -14.42
C GLN A 103 -6.25 -15.82 -13.27
N PRO A 104 -7.59 -15.73 -13.12
CA PRO A 104 -8.30 -16.63 -12.24
C PRO A 104 -8.03 -18.04 -12.77
N ALA A 105 -7.46 -18.90 -11.93
CA ALA A 105 -7.44 -20.33 -12.22
C ALA A 105 -8.85 -20.72 -12.64
N GLY A 106 -8.98 -21.35 -13.82
CA GLY A 106 -10.24 -21.58 -14.50
C GLY A 106 -11.36 -21.93 -13.52
N SER A 107 -12.44 -21.16 -13.61
CA SER A 107 -13.70 -21.42 -12.94
C SER A 107 -14.23 -22.79 -13.36
N THR A 108 -13.87 -23.84 -12.64
CA THR A 108 -14.77 -24.95 -12.38
C THR A 108 -15.72 -24.47 -11.28
N PHE A 109 -16.97 -24.25 -11.67
CA PHE A 109 -18.09 -23.86 -10.81
C PHE A 109 -18.28 -24.82 -9.64
N ALA A 110 -17.53 -24.65 -8.55
CA ALA A 110 -17.71 -25.48 -7.36
C ALA A 110 -17.69 -24.75 -6.01
N ASN A 111 -17.14 -23.54 -5.87
CA ASN A 111 -17.13 -22.86 -4.57
C ASN A 111 -17.31 -21.33 -4.69
N ALA A 112 -18.56 -20.87 -4.67
CA ALA A 112 -18.94 -19.45 -4.78
C ALA A 112 -18.76 -18.61 -3.50
N PHE A 113 -17.99 -19.09 -2.50
CA PHE A 113 -17.70 -18.37 -1.26
C PHE A 113 -16.20 -18.20 -0.98
N SER A 114 -15.36 -18.52 -1.96
CA SER A 114 -13.92 -18.25 -1.88
C SER A 114 -13.53 -17.48 -3.12
N ILE A 115 -13.37 -16.16 -2.98
CA ILE A 115 -12.62 -15.35 -3.95
C ILE A 115 -11.33 -16.14 -4.23
N PRO A 116 -11.01 -16.51 -5.49
CA PRO A 116 -9.81 -17.26 -5.77
C PRO A 116 -8.62 -16.44 -5.26
N LYS A 117 -8.04 -16.88 -4.15
CA LYS A 117 -6.81 -16.31 -3.62
C LYS A 117 -5.79 -16.45 -4.75
N PRO A 118 -5.29 -15.37 -5.38
CA PRO A 118 -4.25 -15.48 -6.39
C PRO A 118 -3.12 -16.29 -5.77
N CYS A 119 -2.66 -17.29 -6.51
CA CYS A 119 -1.92 -18.43 -5.97
C CYS A 119 -0.50 -18.09 -5.51
N TYR A 120 -0.17 -16.81 -5.32
CA TYR A 120 1.20 -16.33 -5.42
C TYR A 120 1.50 -15.23 -4.39
N ASN A 121 2.61 -15.40 -3.67
CA ASN A 121 3.19 -14.42 -2.75
C ASN A 121 4.04 -13.43 -3.57
N PHE A 122 3.36 -12.59 -4.35
CA PHE A 122 3.97 -11.54 -5.15
C PHE A 122 4.40 -10.40 -4.22
N ASP A 123 5.69 -10.07 -4.13
CA ASP A 123 6.15 -8.87 -3.41
C ASP A 123 5.85 -7.62 -4.26
N ILE A 124 4.54 -7.30 -4.43
CA ILE A 124 4.02 -6.11 -5.16
C ILE A 124 4.66 -4.85 -4.59
N LEU A 125 4.96 -4.92 -3.30
CA LEU A 125 5.57 -3.88 -2.51
C LEU A 125 7.04 -3.66 -2.89
N GLU A 126 7.79 -4.71 -3.25
CA GLU A 126 9.20 -4.57 -3.69
C GLU A 126 9.26 -3.94 -5.09
N ALA A 127 8.42 -4.40 -6.01
CA ALA A 127 8.30 -3.78 -7.33
C ALA A 127 7.84 -2.31 -7.25
N LEU A 128 6.89 -2.01 -6.36
CA LEU A 128 6.44 -0.65 -6.07
C LEU A 128 7.57 0.20 -5.45
N GLU A 129 8.31 -0.36 -4.49
CA GLU A 129 9.45 0.31 -3.86
C GLU A 129 10.54 0.66 -4.88
N LEU A 130 10.84 -0.25 -5.81
CA LEU A 130 11.77 -0.01 -6.91
C LEU A 130 11.24 1.06 -7.88
N ALA A 131 9.95 1.04 -8.20
CA ALA A 131 9.35 2.06 -9.06
C ALA A 131 9.43 3.45 -8.43
N VAL A 132 9.14 3.55 -7.14
CA VAL A 132 9.22 4.81 -6.37
C VAL A 132 10.67 5.28 -6.24
N LYS A 133 11.62 4.39 -5.91
CA LYS A 133 13.05 4.74 -5.81
C LYS A 133 13.65 5.27 -7.12
N ASN A 134 13.11 4.81 -8.25
CA ASN A 134 13.53 5.26 -9.58
C ASN A 134 12.67 6.42 -10.14
N GLU A 135 11.80 7.03 -9.32
CA GLU A 135 10.92 8.15 -9.70
C GLU A 135 10.01 7.82 -10.90
N ASN A 136 9.65 6.53 -11.06
CA ASN A 136 8.83 6.04 -12.15
C ASN A 136 7.34 6.03 -11.78
N ASP A 137 6.74 7.21 -11.62
CA ASP A 137 5.33 7.38 -11.19
C ASP A 137 4.33 6.62 -12.05
N LYS A 138 4.59 6.55 -13.37
CA LYS A 138 3.73 5.81 -14.32
C LYS A 138 3.68 4.32 -13.96
N ILE A 139 4.79 3.75 -13.52
CA ILE A 139 4.86 2.34 -13.14
C ILE A 139 4.23 2.13 -11.78
N ALA A 140 4.50 3.00 -10.82
CA ALA A 140 3.87 2.95 -9.51
C ALA A 140 2.34 2.93 -9.67
N ARG A 141 1.77 3.78 -10.54
CA ARG A 141 0.34 3.77 -10.88
C ARG A 141 -0.13 2.46 -11.48
N VAL A 142 0.58 1.92 -12.48
CA VAL A 142 0.21 0.64 -13.10
C VAL A 142 0.24 -0.51 -12.10
N ILE A 143 1.24 -0.55 -11.21
CA ILE A 143 1.34 -1.55 -10.14
C ILE A 143 0.14 -1.42 -9.19
N CYS A 144 -0.17 -0.19 -8.76
CA CYS A 144 -1.30 0.11 -7.90
C CYS A 144 -2.62 -0.37 -8.51
N ASP A 145 -2.90 -0.01 -9.77
CA ASP A 145 -4.11 -0.36 -10.51
C ASP A 145 -4.29 -1.88 -10.70
N LYS A 146 -3.18 -2.63 -10.72
CA LYS A 146 -3.18 -4.07 -11.03
C LYS A 146 -3.01 -4.98 -9.83
N SER A 147 -2.60 -4.45 -8.69
CA SER A 147 -2.29 -5.22 -7.48
C SER A 147 -3.46 -6.08 -6.97
N GLY A 148 -4.71 -5.62 -7.16
CA GLY A 148 -5.89 -6.30 -6.60
C GLY A 148 -5.98 -6.23 -5.06
N TYR A 149 -5.00 -5.62 -4.39
CA TYR A 149 -4.86 -5.57 -2.93
C TYR A 149 -4.56 -4.14 -2.45
N PRO A 150 -5.53 -3.21 -2.55
CA PRO A 150 -5.31 -1.81 -2.19
C PRO A 150 -4.88 -1.64 -0.73
N GLY A 151 -5.37 -2.49 0.17
CA GLY A 151 -5.04 -2.41 1.59
C GLY A 151 -3.57 -2.63 1.97
N GLU A 152 -2.87 -3.49 1.24
CA GLU A 152 -1.43 -3.69 1.45
C GLU A 152 -0.62 -2.49 0.98
N ILE A 153 -1.02 -1.89 -0.16
CA ILE A 153 -0.35 -0.71 -0.69
C ILE A 153 -0.60 0.52 0.18
N LEU A 154 -1.81 0.71 0.70
CA LEU A 154 -2.12 1.80 1.64
C LEU A 154 -1.22 1.73 2.88
N ARG A 155 -1.08 0.54 3.46
CA ARG A 155 -0.18 0.31 4.60
C ARG A 155 1.28 0.54 4.22
N TRP A 156 1.71 0.12 3.03
CA TRP A 156 3.07 0.38 2.55
C TRP A 156 3.34 1.87 2.37
N ALA A 157 2.41 2.61 1.76
CA ALA A 157 2.51 4.04 1.53
C ALA A 157 2.63 4.80 2.86
N ALA A 158 1.81 4.43 3.86
CA ALA A 158 1.89 4.98 5.21
C ALA A 158 3.19 4.59 5.95
N LYS A 159 3.82 3.45 5.64
CA LYS A 159 5.13 3.11 6.21
C LYS A 159 6.26 3.95 5.61
N HIS A 160 6.15 4.34 4.34
CA HIS A 160 7.23 4.99 3.58
C HIS A 160 7.03 6.49 3.35
N ASP A 161 6.04 7.12 4.02
CA ASP A 161 5.69 8.54 3.84
C ASP A 161 5.40 8.92 2.38
N ASN A 162 4.76 8.01 1.64
CA ASN A 162 4.49 8.22 0.22
C ASN A 162 3.02 8.61 -0.01
N LEU A 163 2.74 9.91 0.10
CA LEU A 163 1.40 10.46 -0.12
C LEU A 163 0.90 10.24 -1.56
N GLU A 164 1.78 10.29 -2.56
CA GLU A 164 1.38 10.14 -3.97
C GLU A 164 0.85 8.74 -4.27
N VAL A 165 1.53 7.70 -3.80
CA VAL A 165 1.05 6.32 -3.90
C VAL A 165 -0.26 6.14 -3.15
N LEU A 166 -0.37 6.76 -1.96
CA LEU A 166 -1.59 6.72 -1.18
C LEU A 166 -2.76 7.34 -1.93
N ARG A 167 -2.58 8.52 -2.56
CA ARG A 167 -3.60 9.18 -3.40
C ARG A 167 -4.03 8.34 -4.61
N VAL A 168 -3.10 7.61 -5.22
CA VAL A 168 -3.38 6.75 -6.38
C VAL A 168 -4.26 5.56 -5.99
N VAL A 169 -3.97 4.94 -4.84
CA VAL A 169 -4.70 3.75 -4.38
C VAL A 169 -5.97 4.10 -3.63
N TYR A 170 -6.03 5.29 -3.05
CA TYR A 170 -7.19 5.78 -2.34
C TYR A 170 -8.43 5.69 -3.22
N ARG A 171 -9.33 4.78 -2.83
CA ARG A 171 -10.70 4.69 -3.32
C ARG A 171 -11.60 4.71 -2.10
N PHE A 172 -12.50 5.68 -2.07
CA PHE A 172 -13.53 5.76 -1.04
C PHE A 172 -14.63 4.74 -1.35
N GLU A 173 -14.33 3.48 -1.05
CA GLU A 173 -15.28 2.37 -1.07
C GLU A 173 -15.29 1.75 0.33
N ASP A 174 -16.48 1.48 0.88
CA ASP A 174 -16.65 1.03 2.27
C ASP A 174 -15.83 -0.23 2.61
N ASP A 175 -15.56 -1.07 1.60
CA ASP A 175 -14.79 -2.32 1.73
C ASP A 175 -13.31 -2.11 2.12
N TYR A 176 -12.79 -0.89 2.07
CA TYR A 176 -11.37 -0.58 2.37
C TYR A 176 -11.16 0.32 3.59
N MET A 177 -12.22 0.66 4.32
CA MET A 177 -12.14 1.58 5.46
C MET A 177 -11.25 1.06 6.60
N GLU A 178 -11.24 -0.26 6.84
CA GLU A 178 -10.36 -0.89 7.82
C GLU A 178 -8.87 -0.71 7.45
N ASP A 179 -8.54 -0.87 6.17
CA ASP A 179 -7.17 -0.68 5.68
C ASP A 179 -6.74 0.79 5.67
N LEU A 180 -7.67 1.71 5.34
CA LEU A 180 -7.44 3.16 5.47
C LEU A 180 -7.19 3.55 6.92
N TYR A 181 -7.96 3.01 7.86
CA TYR A 181 -7.74 3.23 9.29
C TYR A 181 -6.38 2.70 9.74
N ARG A 182 -6.01 1.48 9.35
CA ARG A 182 -4.67 0.93 9.63
C ARG A 182 -3.55 1.79 9.05
N ALA A 183 -3.71 2.28 7.82
CA ALA A 183 -2.76 3.20 7.20
C ALA A 183 -2.64 4.51 8.00
N MET A 184 -3.77 5.06 8.47
CA MET A 184 -3.77 6.24 9.35
C MET A 184 -3.00 5.99 10.64
N ILE A 185 -3.25 4.87 11.34
CA ILE A 185 -2.53 4.54 12.58
C ILE A 185 -1.02 4.43 12.34
N ILE A 186 -0.60 3.73 11.27
CA ILE A 186 0.82 3.64 10.90
C ILE A 186 1.43 5.03 10.64
N ALA A 187 0.71 5.89 9.91
CA ALA A 187 1.17 7.25 9.62
C ALA A 187 1.30 8.07 10.92
N ILE A 188 0.36 7.92 11.86
CA ILE A 188 0.40 8.55 13.18
C ILE A 188 1.60 8.04 13.98
N GLU A 189 1.78 6.73 14.12
CA GLU A 189 2.91 6.13 14.86
C GLU A 189 4.27 6.62 14.36
N ARG A 190 4.37 6.90 13.05
CA ARG A 190 5.58 7.42 12.41
C ARG A 190 5.68 8.95 12.45
N GLY A 191 4.55 9.65 12.52
CA GLY A 191 4.48 11.11 12.56
C GLY A 191 4.32 11.76 11.18
N PHE A 192 3.80 11.05 10.19
CA PHE A 192 3.60 11.53 8.82
C PHE A 192 2.33 12.39 8.71
N LEU A 193 2.45 13.66 9.13
CA LEU A 193 1.34 14.60 9.26
C LEU A 193 0.54 14.79 7.96
N GLU A 194 1.19 14.85 6.80
CA GLU A 194 0.51 15.10 5.53
C GLU A 194 -0.40 13.93 5.11
N ILE A 195 0.01 12.70 5.41
CA ILE A 195 -0.86 11.52 5.22
C ILE A 195 -2.04 11.56 6.19
N VAL A 196 -1.81 11.92 7.46
CA VAL A 196 -2.88 12.04 8.46
C VAL A 196 -3.88 13.11 8.06
N LYS A 197 -3.41 14.28 7.60
CA LYS A 197 -4.25 15.36 7.07
C LYS A 197 -5.09 14.89 5.90
N PHE A 198 -4.46 14.23 4.93
CA PHE A 198 -5.16 13.71 3.75
C PHE A 198 -6.28 12.74 4.17
N LEU A 199 -5.97 11.72 4.97
CA LEU A 199 -6.96 10.72 5.40
C LEU A 199 -8.08 11.35 6.25
N THR A 200 -7.74 12.32 7.10
CA THR A 200 -8.74 13.04 7.92
C THR A 200 -9.66 13.89 7.07
N MET A 201 -9.14 14.60 6.06
CA MET A 201 -9.94 15.45 5.17
C MET A 201 -10.85 14.64 4.26
N GLU A 202 -10.36 13.51 3.75
CA GLU A 202 -11.07 12.70 2.76
C GLU A 202 -12.09 11.74 3.40
N CYS A 203 -11.78 11.17 4.57
CA CYS A 203 -12.65 10.19 5.21
C CYS A 203 -13.42 10.72 6.44
N GLY A 204 -12.97 11.83 7.03
CA GLY A 204 -13.64 12.49 8.16
C GLY A 204 -13.83 11.59 9.38
N GLU A 205 -14.94 11.82 10.09
CA GLU A 205 -15.32 11.06 11.29
C GLU A 205 -15.64 9.59 11.02
N GLY A 206 -15.88 9.19 9.77
CA GLY A 206 -16.17 7.80 9.39
C GLY A 206 -15.02 6.83 9.74
N LEU A 207 -13.77 7.33 9.78
CA LEU A 207 -12.63 6.54 10.26
C LEU A 207 -12.74 6.21 11.76
N LEU A 208 -13.39 7.07 12.56
CA LEU A 208 -13.43 6.90 14.02
C LEU A 208 -14.37 5.75 14.45
N GLU A 209 -15.29 5.30 13.61
CA GLU A 209 -16.13 4.14 13.90
C GLU A 209 -15.30 2.88 14.16
N TYR A 210 -14.14 2.75 13.50
CA TYR A 210 -13.20 1.64 13.69
C TYR A 210 -12.42 1.74 15.01
N ALA A 211 -12.36 2.92 15.64
CA ALA A 211 -11.74 3.10 16.96
C ALA A 211 -12.63 2.60 18.10
N ALA A 212 -13.95 2.59 17.91
CA ALA A 212 -14.93 2.15 18.91
C ALA A 212 -15.59 0.80 18.58
N GLY A 213 -15.43 0.29 17.35
CA GLY A 213 -16.02 -0.96 16.90
C GLY A 213 -15.35 -2.23 17.45
N GLU A 214 -15.94 -3.38 17.13
CA GLU A 214 -15.52 -4.72 17.59
C GLU A 214 -14.07 -5.10 17.23
N PHE A 215 -13.46 -4.41 16.27
CA PHE A 215 -12.09 -4.64 15.81
C PHE A 215 -11.01 -4.12 16.77
N GLY A 216 -11.38 -3.30 17.76
CA GLY A 216 -10.52 -2.94 18.89
C GLY A 216 -9.29 -2.11 18.52
N PHE A 217 -9.34 -1.31 17.45
CA PHE A 217 -8.22 -0.45 17.12
C PHE A 217 -8.09 0.72 18.10
N SER A 218 -6.86 1.15 18.37
CA SER A 218 -6.60 2.29 19.24
C SER A 218 -7.09 3.59 18.59
N CYS A 219 -7.73 4.45 19.39
CA CYS A 219 -8.09 5.81 18.99
C CYS A 219 -6.87 6.56 18.41
N PRO A 220 -7.01 7.29 17.28
CA PRO A 220 -5.88 7.93 16.60
C PRO A 220 -5.12 8.92 17.50
N LEU A 221 -5.86 9.69 18.29
CA LEU A 221 -5.28 10.64 19.24
C LEU A 221 -4.52 9.96 20.38
N VAL A 222 -5.01 8.80 20.87
CA VAL A 222 -4.31 8.00 21.88
C VAL A 222 -2.96 7.51 21.33
N THR A 223 -2.95 6.98 20.09
CA THR A 223 -1.73 6.53 19.43
C THR A 223 -0.73 7.67 19.24
N ALA A 224 -1.19 8.85 18.81
CA ALA A 224 -0.33 10.02 18.62
C ALA A 224 0.36 10.43 19.93
N ILE A 225 -0.37 10.42 21.05
CA ILE A 225 0.16 10.73 22.38
C ILE A 225 1.16 9.66 22.85
N ALA A 226 0.81 8.38 22.72
CA ALA A 226 1.68 7.28 23.13
C ALA A 226 3.03 7.28 22.38
N HIS A 227 3.04 7.73 21.12
CA HIS A 227 4.24 7.87 20.29
C HIS A 227 4.88 9.27 20.35
N GLY A 228 4.34 10.19 21.14
CA GLY A 228 4.89 11.54 21.35
C GLY A 228 4.90 12.42 20.10
N LYS A 229 3.92 12.27 19.20
CA LYS A 229 3.87 12.94 17.89
C LYS A 229 3.14 14.28 17.98
N TRP A 230 3.82 15.31 18.48
CA TRP A 230 3.24 16.62 18.81
C TRP A 230 2.44 17.29 17.70
N GLU A 231 2.99 17.38 16.50
CA GLU A 231 2.32 18.01 15.35
C GLU A 231 1.02 17.28 14.97
N VAL A 232 1.03 15.95 15.09
CA VAL A 232 -0.14 15.11 14.84
C VAL A 232 -1.16 15.24 15.97
N ILE A 233 -0.73 15.33 17.22
CA ILE A 233 -1.61 15.56 18.39
C ILE A 233 -2.36 16.89 18.24
N GLU A 234 -1.64 17.97 17.92
CA GLU A 234 -2.23 19.29 17.72
C GLU A 234 -3.22 19.29 16.55
N TYR A 235 -2.86 18.65 15.44
CA TYR A 235 -3.76 18.51 14.31
C TYR A 235 -5.03 17.71 14.65
N LEU A 236 -4.91 16.52 15.24
CA LEU A 236 -6.06 15.68 15.57
C LEU A 236 -6.97 16.32 16.63
N ASP A 237 -6.39 17.02 17.60
CA ASP A 237 -7.15 17.75 18.64
C ASP A 237 -7.89 18.97 18.07
N THR A 238 -7.29 19.70 17.12
CA THR A 238 -7.95 20.82 16.43
C THR A 238 -9.06 20.36 15.50
N GLN A 239 -8.90 19.21 14.84
CA GLN A 239 -9.96 18.61 14.00
C GLN A 239 -11.05 17.90 14.81
N GLY A 240 -10.85 17.69 16.12
CA GLY A 240 -11.82 16.96 16.95
C GLY A 240 -11.88 15.47 16.65
N MET A 241 -10.78 14.88 16.15
CA MET A 241 -10.71 13.48 15.71
C MET A 241 -10.60 12.48 16.87
N TYR A 242 -11.57 12.50 17.77
CA TYR A 242 -11.72 11.54 18.87
C TYR A 242 -13.17 11.44 19.31
N LEU A 243 -13.61 10.22 19.64
CA LEU A 243 -14.94 9.98 20.19
C LEU A 243 -15.00 10.37 21.67
N ASP A 244 -16.19 10.72 22.16
CA ASP A 244 -16.41 11.04 23.59
C ASP A 244 -15.95 9.90 24.51
N GLU A 245 -16.17 8.66 24.08
CA GLU A 245 -15.73 7.44 24.78
C GLU A 245 -14.20 7.30 24.84
N SER A 246 -13.50 7.88 23.86
CA SER A 246 -12.04 7.89 23.80
C SER A 246 -11.40 8.89 24.77
N PHE A 247 -12.17 9.76 25.43
CA PHE A 247 -11.61 10.79 26.31
C PHE A 247 -10.82 10.20 27.50
N VAL A 248 -11.35 9.15 28.14
CA VAL A 248 -10.66 8.50 29.27
C VAL A 248 -9.34 7.86 28.82
N PRO A 249 -9.31 7.06 27.73
CA PRO A 249 -8.06 6.61 27.11
C PRO A 249 -7.08 7.74 26.76
N VAL A 250 -7.56 8.84 26.16
CA VAL A 250 -6.73 10.01 25.79
C VAL A 250 -6.10 10.65 27.02
N PHE A 251 -6.88 10.85 28.09
CA PHE A 251 -6.36 11.42 29.33
C PHE A 251 -5.34 10.50 30.01
N TYR A 252 -5.59 9.19 30.01
CA TYR A 252 -4.65 8.21 30.54
C TYR A 252 -3.34 8.21 29.75
N ALA A 253 -3.41 8.20 28.42
CA ALA A 253 -2.25 8.27 27.55
C ALA A 253 -1.47 9.57 27.76
N ALA A 254 -2.15 10.71 27.90
CA ALA A 254 -1.51 11.99 28.19
C ALA A 254 -0.77 11.96 29.54
N ALA A 255 -1.36 11.34 30.56
CA ALA A 255 -0.73 11.21 31.87
C ALA A 255 0.46 10.23 31.87
N ALA A 256 0.41 9.19 31.05
CA ALA A 256 1.45 8.15 30.98
C ALA A 256 2.63 8.55 30.07
N HIS A 257 2.37 9.26 28.97
CA HIS A 257 3.34 9.50 27.90
C HIS A 257 3.52 10.98 27.53
N GLY A 258 2.60 11.85 27.96
CA GLY A 258 2.61 13.27 27.62
C GLY A 258 3.30 14.17 28.65
N PRO A 259 3.71 15.38 28.25
CA PRO A 259 4.21 16.41 29.14
C PRO A 259 3.07 16.94 30.00
N LEU A 260 3.44 17.50 31.15
CA LEU A 260 2.48 18.03 32.12
C LEU A 260 1.50 19.05 31.51
N ASP A 261 1.94 19.84 30.53
CA ASP A 261 1.10 20.85 29.88
C ASP A 261 -0.01 20.24 29.02
N LEU A 262 0.23 19.08 28.39
CA LEU A 262 -0.80 18.34 27.67
C LEU A 262 -1.87 17.80 28.65
N VAL A 263 -1.43 17.28 29.79
CA VAL A 263 -2.34 16.78 30.85
C VAL A 263 -3.21 17.91 31.39
N LYS A 264 -2.62 19.08 31.65
CA LYS A 264 -3.36 20.29 32.08
C LYS A 264 -4.38 20.71 31.02
N ASN A 265 -3.99 20.75 29.75
CA ASN A 265 -4.89 21.10 28.64
C ASN A 265 -6.11 20.17 28.59
N PHE A 266 -5.90 18.85 28.63
CA PHE A 266 -7.03 17.90 28.65
C PHE A 266 -7.84 17.96 29.95
N TYR A 267 -7.23 18.22 31.10
CA TYR A 267 -7.93 18.40 32.37
C TYR A 267 -8.90 19.60 32.31
N ASP A 268 -8.44 20.73 31.79
CA ASP A 268 -9.26 21.93 31.63
C ASP A 268 -10.38 21.70 30.61
N LYS A 269 -10.10 21.03 29.49
CA LYS A 269 -11.12 20.63 28.50
C LYS A 269 -12.19 19.71 29.09
N ARG A 270 -11.82 18.74 29.94
CA ARG A 270 -12.77 17.88 30.67
C ARG A 270 -13.72 18.70 31.53
N ARG A 271 -13.17 19.70 32.22
CA ARG A 271 -13.91 20.61 33.09
C ARG A 271 -14.91 21.43 32.26
N PHE A 272 -14.49 22.00 31.14
CA PHE A 272 -15.38 22.72 30.22
C PHE A 272 -16.49 21.84 29.62
N ARG A 273 -16.20 20.61 29.19
CA ARG A 273 -17.23 19.68 28.67
C ARG A 273 -18.27 19.31 29.73
N ARG A 274 -17.88 19.11 30.99
CA ARG A 274 -18.83 18.90 32.11
C ARG A 274 -19.73 20.11 32.40
N TYR A 275 -19.28 21.32 32.11
CA TYR A 275 -20.12 22.53 32.19
C TYR A 275 -21.00 22.69 30.95
N SER A 276 -20.52 22.30 29.77
CA SER A 276 -21.31 22.30 28.54
C SER A 276 -22.44 21.28 28.62
N THR A 277 -22.22 20.03 29.04
CA THR A 277 -23.32 19.05 29.19
C THR A 277 -24.33 19.42 30.28
N ARG A 278 -23.98 20.33 31.21
CA ARG A 278 -24.92 20.93 32.16
C ARG A 278 -25.69 22.15 31.63
N LYS A 279 -25.30 22.70 30.46
CA LYS A 279 -25.97 23.83 29.79
C LYS A 279 -26.35 23.58 28.32
N SER A 280 -26.09 22.39 27.76
CA SER A 280 -26.28 22.07 26.34
C SER A 280 -27.31 20.95 26.18
N VAL A 281 -28.56 21.22 26.56
CA VAL A 281 -29.67 20.90 25.65
C VAL A 281 -29.74 22.08 24.69
N CYS A 282 -28.84 22.11 23.72
CA CYS A 282 -28.87 23.02 22.58
C CYS A 282 -28.40 22.21 21.38
N ILE A 283 -29.28 21.32 20.94
CA ILE A 283 -29.19 20.70 19.62
C ILE A 283 -29.47 21.83 18.63
N ARG A 284 -28.41 22.38 18.02
CA ARG A 284 -28.56 23.13 16.77
C ARG A 284 -28.95 22.11 15.71
N GLY A 285 -30.22 22.13 15.29
CA GLY A 285 -30.64 21.41 14.08
C GLY A 285 -31.95 20.62 14.12
N TRP A 286 -32.81 20.75 15.13
CA TRP A 286 -34.18 20.23 15.04
C TRP A 286 -35.16 21.34 14.66
N LYS A 287 -35.64 21.29 13.41
CA LYS A 287 -36.83 22.04 12.98
C LYS A 287 -38.05 21.43 13.68
N GLU A 288 -38.77 22.23 14.45
CA GLU A 288 -40.07 21.84 15.00
C GLU A 288 -41.02 21.40 13.87
N PRO A 289 -41.70 20.26 13.99
CA PRO A 289 -42.86 20.00 13.15
C PRO A 289 -44.00 20.90 13.65
N VAL A 290 -44.38 21.87 12.82
CA VAL A 290 -45.55 22.72 13.04
C VAL A 290 -46.79 21.84 12.92
N GLY A 291 -47.25 21.29 14.03
CA GLY A 291 -48.52 20.57 14.13
C GLY A 291 -49.67 21.55 14.22
N ASN A 292 -50.36 21.79 13.11
CA ASN A 292 -51.72 22.33 13.14
C ASN A 292 -52.64 21.28 13.76
N TYR A 293 -53.11 21.54 14.98
CA TYR A 293 -54.25 20.84 15.54
C TYR A 293 -55.53 21.51 15.02
N ASP A 294 -56.12 20.94 13.98
CA ASP A 294 -57.54 21.14 13.70
C ASP A 294 -58.34 20.30 14.70
N VAL A 295 -59.15 20.96 15.52
CA VAL A 295 -60.12 20.36 16.43
C VAL A 295 -61.41 20.13 15.64
N PRO A 296 -61.94 18.89 15.54
CA PRO A 296 -63.34 18.69 15.19
C PRO A 296 -64.17 18.71 16.47
N SER A 297 -65.09 19.67 16.52
CA SER A 297 -66.24 19.67 17.42
C SER A 297 -67.14 18.47 17.07
N ASP A 298 -67.44 17.64 18.07
CA ASP A 298 -68.76 17.04 18.34
C ASP A 298 -68.74 16.33 19.71
#